data_AF-A0A4S8HKU1-F1
#
_entry.id   AF-A0A4S8HKU1-F1
#
_cell.length_a   1.000
_cell.length_b   1.000
_cell.length_c   1.000
_cell.angle_alpha   90.00
_cell.angle_beta   90.00
_cell.angle_gamma   90.00
#
_symmetry.space_group_name_H-M   'P 1'
#
loop_
_entity.id
_entity.type
_entity.pdbx_description
1 polymer ?
#
loop_
_entity_poly.entity_id
_entity_poly.type
_entity_poly.pdbx_seq_one_letter_code
_entity_poly.pdbx_strand_id
1 'polypeptide(L)'
;MRLVYFFLLMITMLASCESKNAKTGLPFTKDSLMGNWMAVKVTASLKIMNSTRRTAFEDYRDSVMEPIYDNVELAVFQFQPGGVVTVDDGHVDKITGNWLYNDKRELLLRYKYLVEKNRSLFSVEHYWHDSLQLENVIPRNRDTMYVTYFMQKLRTNDSVPNLFDPALNKWREKPLHAEDPAAIKTRLKQVLYYYSAYFANISGNRIPVFNIRKILCPILFYNGGIGLQKFNKNDEWKKVFYDNSDAQKAHAMLSDAFSKITNYPDKAGDYVKEYVVALKLVADAL
;
A
#
# COMPACT_ATOMS: atom_id res chain seq x y z
N MET A 1 -4.52 -17.61 -65.85
CA MET A 1 -5.15 -16.86 -64.73
C MET A 1 -5.64 -17.90 -63.72
N ARG A 2 -5.23 -18.02 -62.45
CA ARG A 2 -4.49 -17.20 -61.49
C ARG A 2 -3.67 -18.17 -60.63
N LEU A 3 -2.36 -17.98 -60.54
CA LEU A 3 -1.45 -18.82 -59.76
C LEU A 3 -0.40 -17.88 -59.13
N VAL A 4 -0.84 -17.03 -58.20
CA VAL A 4 0.03 -15.99 -57.59
C VAL A 4 -0.13 -15.88 -56.06
N TYR A 5 -1.01 -16.66 -55.41
CA TYR A 5 -1.28 -16.50 -53.96
C TYR A 5 -0.66 -17.55 -53.04
N PHE A 6 0.52 -18.09 -53.38
CA PHE A 6 1.20 -19.07 -52.50
C PHE A 6 2.64 -18.71 -52.09
N PHE A 7 3.15 -17.53 -52.48
CA PHE A 7 4.53 -17.12 -52.20
C PHE A 7 4.65 -15.92 -51.24
N LEU A 8 3.66 -15.71 -50.36
CA LEU A 8 3.67 -14.64 -49.36
C LEU A 8 3.57 -15.14 -47.91
N LEU A 9 3.86 -16.42 -47.69
CA LEU A 9 3.76 -17.10 -46.38
C LEU A 9 5.08 -17.74 -45.92
N MET A 10 6.21 -17.29 -46.48
CA MET A 10 7.54 -17.89 -46.26
C MET A 10 8.66 -16.85 -46.07
N ILE A 11 8.37 -15.64 -45.57
CA ILE A 11 9.39 -14.71 -45.02
C ILE A 11 8.81 -13.94 -43.83
N THR A 12 8.37 -14.65 -42.80
CA THR A 12 8.27 -14.10 -41.43
C THR A 12 8.71 -15.13 -40.39
N MET A 13 9.68 -15.99 -40.73
CA MET A 13 10.61 -16.47 -39.71
C MET A 13 11.60 -15.33 -39.44
N LEU A 14 11.08 -14.28 -38.80
CA LEU A 14 11.93 -13.38 -38.03
C LEU A 14 12.65 -14.29 -37.05
N ALA A 15 13.96 -14.41 -37.24
CA ALA A 15 14.86 -14.80 -36.19
C ALA A 15 14.47 -13.99 -34.95
N SER A 16 13.72 -14.63 -34.05
CA SER A 16 13.63 -14.24 -32.67
C SER A 16 15.05 -14.40 -32.12
N CYS A 17 15.87 -13.39 -32.36
CA CYS A 17 16.97 -13.09 -31.47
C CYS A 17 16.32 -12.93 -30.09
N GLU A 18 16.34 -13.99 -29.29
CA GLU A 18 16.34 -13.87 -27.84
C GLU A 18 17.57 -13.02 -27.49
N SER A 19 17.37 -11.72 -27.58
CA SER A 19 18.30 -10.72 -27.11
C SER A 19 18.53 -11.03 -25.63
N LYS A 20 19.75 -11.41 -25.28
CA LYS A 20 20.20 -11.51 -23.88
C LYS A 20 20.00 -10.19 -23.11
N ASN A 21 19.64 -9.10 -23.80
CA ASN A 21 19.29 -7.79 -23.23
C ASN A 21 17.78 -7.58 -23.01
N ALA A 22 16.88 -8.51 -23.38
CA ALA A 22 15.46 -8.40 -23.05
C ALA A 22 15.17 -8.47 -21.54
N LYS A 23 16.19 -8.78 -20.73
CA LYS A 23 16.12 -8.78 -19.25
C LYS A 23 16.33 -7.40 -18.62
N THR A 24 16.81 -6.41 -19.34
CA THR A 24 16.93 -5.05 -18.81
C THR A 24 15.59 -4.35 -19.05
N GLY A 25 14.87 -4.00 -17.99
CA GLY A 25 13.59 -3.26 -18.08
C GLY A 25 13.72 -1.93 -18.82
N LEU A 26 12.62 -1.18 -18.87
CA LEU A 26 12.63 0.17 -19.46
C LEU A 26 13.61 1.08 -18.70
N PRO A 27 14.23 2.08 -19.37
CA PRO A 27 15.07 3.04 -18.69
C PRO A 27 14.24 3.74 -17.61
N PHE A 28 14.67 3.63 -16.36
CA PHE A 28 14.05 4.32 -15.24
C PHE A 28 14.61 5.75 -15.16
N THR A 29 13.71 6.72 -15.07
CA THR A 29 14.05 8.14 -14.92
C THR A 29 13.48 8.68 -13.62
N LYS A 30 13.95 9.84 -13.18
CA LYS A 30 13.38 10.55 -12.03
C LYS A 30 11.87 10.74 -12.16
N ASP A 31 11.39 11.07 -13.37
CA ASP A 31 9.98 11.31 -13.64
C ASP A 31 9.16 10.01 -13.64
N SER A 32 9.79 8.88 -13.94
CA SER A 32 9.15 7.55 -13.87
C SER A 32 8.64 7.25 -12.46
N LEU A 33 9.37 7.69 -11.42
CA LEU A 33 9.01 7.48 -10.02
C LEU A 33 7.80 8.31 -9.57
N MET A 34 7.50 9.42 -10.24
CA MET A 34 6.46 10.34 -9.78
C MET A 34 5.07 9.68 -9.76
N GLY A 35 4.26 10.09 -8.79
CA GLY A 35 2.89 9.59 -8.59
C GLY A 35 2.77 8.67 -7.38
N ASN A 36 1.67 7.92 -7.36
CA ASN A 36 1.31 7.04 -6.25
C ASN A 36 1.80 5.62 -6.52
N TRP A 37 2.37 4.99 -5.51
CA TRP A 37 2.90 3.63 -5.56
C TRP A 37 2.53 2.86 -4.31
N MET A 38 2.37 1.54 -4.42
CA MET A 38 2.18 0.67 -3.26
C MET A 38 3.26 -0.41 -3.26
N ALA A 39 3.87 -0.66 -2.10
CA ALA A 39 4.81 -1.77 -1.91
C ALA A 39 4.02 -3.09 -1.76
N VAL A 40 3.66 -3.72 -2.88
CA VAL A 40 2.74 -4.88 -2.90
C VAL A 40 3.35 -6.17 -2.37
N LYS A 41 4.68 -6.24 -2.30
CA LYS A 41 5.41 -7.40 -1.76
C LYS A 41 6.81 -6.98 -1.33
N VAL A 42 7.29 -7.58 -0.25
CA VAL A 42 8.70 -7.49 0.16
C VAL A 42 9.28 -8.91 0.27
N THR A 43 10.52 -9.09 -0.18
CA THR A 43 11.25 -10.36 -0.02
C THR A 43 12.66 -10.08 0.47
N ALA A 44 13.30 -11.07 1.08
CA ALA A 44 14.71 -10.95 1.44
C ALA A 44 15.51 -12.20 1.08
N SER A 45 16.78 -12.00 0.77
CA SER A 45 17.77 -13.07 0.63
C SER A 45 19.00 -12.76 1.48
N LEU A 46 19.68 -13.82 1.93
CA LEU A 46 20.83 -13.72 2.84
C LEU A 46 22.08 -14.30 2.19
N LYS A 47 23.16 -13.51 2.23
CA LYS A 47 24.53 -13.97 2.00
C LYS A 47 25.24 -14.09 3.35
N ILE A 48 25.52 -15.32 3.75
CA ILE A 48 26.14 -15.65 5.04
C ILE A 48 27.62 -15.94 4.84
N MET A 49 28.47 -15.32 5.66
CA MET A 49 29.92 -15.50 5.61
C MET A 49 30.53 -16.11 6.86
N ASN A 50 29.96 -15.94 8.07
CA ASN A 50 30.63 -16.38 9.32
C ASN A 50 29.72 -16.90 10.45
N SER A 51 28.40 -16.88 10.27
CA SER A 51 27.41 -17.34 11.26
C SER A 51 26.78 -18.67 10.84
N THR A 52 26.19 -19.41 11.78
CA THR A 52 25.29 -20.50 11.41
C THR A 52 24.08 -19.88 10.69
N ARG A 53 23.73 -20.43 9.52
CA ARG A 53 22.64 -19.90 8.66
C ARG A 53 21.33 -19.64 9.42
N ARG A 54 21.04 -20.46 10.43
CA ARG A 54 19.84 -20.36 11.26
C ARG A 54 19.84 -19.13 12.16
N THR A 55 20.91 -18.91 12.95
CA THR A 55 20.97 -17.80 13.91
C THR A 55 20.99 -16.44 13.20
N ALA A 56 21.67 -16.33 12.06
CA ALA A 56 21.61 -15.11 11.26
C ALA A 56 20.19 -14.84 10.75
N PHE A 57 19.53 -15.85 10.19
CA PHE A 57 18.18 -15.68 9.67
C PHE A 57 17.18 -15.26 10.75
N GLU A 58 17.24 -15.87 11.95
CA GLU A 58 16.40 -15.50 13.09
C GLU A 58 16.67 -14.05 13.54
N ASP A 59 17.94 -13.64 13.68
CA ASP A 59 18.29 -12.26 14.05
C ASP A 59 17.76 -11.25 13.02
N TYR A 60 17.99 -11.46 11.72
CA TYR A 60 17.48 -10.57 10.69
C TYR A 60 15.95 -10.58 10.59
N ARG A 61 15.30 -11.74 10.79
CA ARG A 61 13.84 -11.84 10.71
C ARG A 61 13.20 -10.91 11.74
N ASP A 62 13.59 -11.02 13.00
CA ASP A 62 12.91 -10.35 14.11
C ASP A 62 13.27 -8.86 14.17
N SER A 63 14.52 -8.50 13.83
CA SER A 63 15.00 -7.11 13.99
C SER A 63 14.95 -6.25 12.72
N VAL A 64 14.83 -6.87 11.54
CA VAL A 64 14.81 -6.17 10.25
C VAL A 64 13.53 -6.47 9.49
N MET A 65 13.23 -7.75 9.24
CA MET A 65 12.13 -8.10 8.35
C MET A 65 10.74 -7.90 8.97
N GLU A 66 10.53 -8.27 10.22
CA GLU A 66 9.24 -8.09 10.89
C GLU A 66 8.81 -6.60 10.90
N PRO A 67 9.66 -5.64 11.31
CA PRO A 67 9.35 -4.21 11.15
C PRO A 67 9.08 -3.79 9.70
N ILE A 68 9.81 -4.35 8.73
CA ILE A 68 9.60 -4.02 7.30
C ILE A 68 8.24 -4.56 6.82
N TYR A 69 7.88 -5.79 7.17
CA TYR A 69 6.59 -6.36 6.80
C TYR A 69 5.43 -5.57 7.43
N ASP A 70 5.53 -5.22 8.72
CA ASP A 70 4.47 -4.48 9.40
C ASP A 70 4.32 -3.05 8.85
N ASN A 71 5.43 -2.36 8.59
CA ASN A 71 5.40 -0.94 8.24
C ASN A 71 5.36 -0.70 6.73
N VAL A 72 6.10 -1.47 5.93
CA VAL A 72 6.33 -1.19 4.50
C VAL A 72 5.41 -1.98 3.59
N GLU A 73 5.13 -3.25 3.87
CA GLU A 73 4.26 -4.04 3.00
C GLU A 73 2.86 -3.42 2.93
N LEU A 74 2.39 -3.18 1.72
CA LEU A 74 1.16 -2.46 1.38
C LEU A 74 1.11 -1.00 1.87
N ALA A 75 2.24 -0.43 2.27
CA ALA A 75 2.36 1.02 2.43
C ALA A 75 2.24 1.70 1.06
N VAL A 76 1.60 2.86 1.06
CA VAL A 76 1.41 3.68 -0.13
C VAL A 76 2.36 4.86 -0.07
N PHE A 77 2.98 5.18 -1.18
CA PHE A 77 3.95 6.25 -1.34
C PHE A 77 3.45 7.20 -2.42
N GLN A 78 3.48 8.50 -2.15
CA GLN A 78 3.30 9.53 -3.16
C GLN A 78 4.61 10.27 -3.37
N PHE A 79 5.25 10.02 -4.51
CA PHE A 79 6.45 10.74 -4.93
C PHE A 79 6.03 11.98 -5.72
N GLN A 80 6.31 13.15 -5.15
CA GLN A 80 5.93 14.45 -5.69
C GLN A 80 7.10 15.11 -6.45
N PRO A 81 6.80 16.07 -7.36
CA PRO A 81 7.82 16.94 -7.91
C PRO A 81 8.63 17.62 -6.80
N GLY A 82 9.89 17.95 -7.08
CA GLY A 82 10.76 18.62 -6.10
C GLY A 82 11.38 17.70 -5.03
N GLY A 83 11.15 16.38 -5.12
CA GLY A 83 11.82 15.43 -4.24
C GLY A 83 11.10 15.23 -2.89
N VAL A 84 9.81 15.54 -2.78
CA VAL A 84 9.00 15.26 -1.59
C VAL A 84 8.32 13.91 -1.71
N VAL A 85 8.27 13.15 -0.63
CA VAL A 85 7.50 11.90 -0.53
C VAL A 85 6.50 11.99 0.62
N THR A 86 5.27 11.53 0.39
CA THR A 86 4.31 11.25 1.47
C THR A 86 4.10 9.75 1.56
N VAL A 87 4.08 9.20 2.76
CA VAL A 87 3.90 7.77 3.04
C VAL A 87 2.65 7.57 3.88
N ASP A 88 1.85 6.60 3.47
CA ASP A 88 0.71 6.08 4.20
C ASP A 88 0.96 4.62 4.53
N ASP A 89 1.29 4.36 5.79
CA ASP A 89 1.63 3.04 6.31
C ASP A 89 0.52 2.47 7.22
N GLY A 90 -0.67 3.09 7.22
CA GLY A 90 -1.79 2.67 8.07
C GLY A 90 -1.83 3.31 9.45
N HIS A 91 -0.91 4.20 9.81
CA HIS A 91 -1.03 5.04 11.02
C HIS A 91 -1.89 6.27 10.74
N VAL A 92 -2.41 6.95 11.78
CA VAL A 92 -3.21 8.19 11.60
C VAL A 92 -2.36 9.30 10.99
N ASP A 93 -1.15 9.49 11.52
CA ASP A 93 -0.26 10.58 11.13
C ASP A 93 0.26 10.40 9.70
N LYS A 94 0.19 11.46 8.91
CA LYS A 94 0.87 11.48 7.60
C LYS A 94 2.37 11.58 7.81
N ILE A 95 3.12 10.74 7.10
CA ILE A 95 4.57 10.74 7.16
C ILE A 95 5.07 11.42 5.90
N THR A 96 5.83 12.50 6.05
CA THR A 96 6.48 13.17 4.94
C THR A 96 7.99 13.02 5.00
N GLY A 97 8.64 13.02 3.85
CA GLY A 97 10.07 12.94 3.72
C GLY A 97 10.56 13.50 2.41
N ASN A 98 11.82 13.20 2.10
CA ASN A 98 12.45 13.60 0.85
C ASN A 98 12.97 12.38 0.10
N TRP A 99 13.00 12.45 -1.22
CA TRP A 99 13.59 11.45 -2.08
C TRP A 99 14.54 12.09 -3.10
N LEU A 100 15.59 11.36 -3.46
CA LEU A 100 16.56 11.75 -4.47
C LEU A 100 16.91 10.54 -5.31
N TYR A 101 16.88 10.69 -6.63
CA TYR A 101 17.39 9.69 -7.57
C TYR A 101 18.64 10.23 -8.24
N ASN A 102 19.73 9.46 -8.23
CA ASN A 102 21.04 9.90 -8.75
C ASN A 102 21.44 9.17 -10.05
N ASP A 103 22.55 9.62 -10.66
CA ASP A 103 23.06 9.07 -11.92
C ASP A 103 23.56 7.62 -11.81
N LYS A 104 23.78 7.13 -10.58
CA LYS A 104 24.16 5.73 -10.30
C LYS A 104 22.95 4.80 -10.21
N ARG A 105 21.75 5.30 -10.52
CA ARG A 105 20.47 4.59 -10.39
C ARG A 105 20.09 4.24 -8.96
N GLU A 106 20.56 5.05 -8.01
CA GLU A 106 20.24 4.88 -6.61
C GLU A 106 19.14 5.85 -6.21
N LEU A 107 18.10 5.33 -5.55
CA LEU A 107 17.03 6.09 -4.90
C LEU A 107 17.37 6.21 -3.41
N LEU A 108 17.56 7.43 -2.93
CA LEU A 108 17.70 7.74 -1.51
C LEU A 108 16.37 8.27 -0.97
N LEU A 109 15.81 7.61 0.04
CA LEU A 109 14.52 7.93 0.65
C LEU A 109 14.68 8.31 2.12
N ARG A 110 14.50 9.58 2.48
CA ARG A 110 14.69 10.09 3.85
C ARG A 110 13.36 10.44 4.51
N TYR A 111 12.88 9.62 5.43
CA TYR A 111 11.74 9.95 6.30
C TYR A 111 11.90 9.33 7.69
N LYS A 112 11.02 9.74 8.62
CA LYS A 112 11.11 9.57 10.08
C LYS A 112 11.40 8.14 10.57
N TYR A 113 11.03 7.10 9.82
CA TYR A 113 11.18 5.70 10.25
C TYR A 113 12.34 4.94 9.58
N LEU A 114 13.01 5.54 8.58
CA LEU A 114 14.18 4.92 7.91
C LEU A 114 15.52 5.59 8.27
N VAL A 115 15.59 6.32 9.40
CA VAL A 115 16.67 7.28 9.76
C VAL A 115 18.07 6.67 10.00
N GLU A 116 18.34 5.44 9.55
CA GLU A 116 19.69 4.96 9.33
C GLU A 116 20.11 5.17 7.87
N LYS A 117 21.18 5.94 7.66
CA LYS A 117 21.68 6.43 6.34
C LYS A 117 21.85 5.33 5.28
N ASN A 118 22.11 4.09 5.68
CA ASN A 118 22.29 2.92 4.80
C ASN A 118 21.00 2.11 4.54
N ARG A 119 19.95 2.28 5.36
CA ARG A 119 18.64 1.60 5.19
C ARG A 119 17.68 2.33 4.25
N SER A 120 18.11 3.51 3.79
CA SER A 120 17.33 4.44 2.97
C SER A 120 17.79 4.50 1.52
N LEU A 121 18.86 3.76 1.16
CA LEU A 121 19.44 3.77 -0.19
C LEU A 121 19.02 2.51 -0.94
N PHE A 122 18.37 2.68 -2.08
CA PHE A 122 17.81 1.61 -2.88
C PHE A 122 18.42 1.62 -4.28
N SER A 123 18.81 0.46 -4.78
CA SER A 123 19.13 0.27 -6.20
C SER A 123 17.85 -0.02 -6.98
N VAL A 124 17.70 0.60 -8.16
CA VAL A 124 16.61 0.26 -9.09
C VAL A 124 17.02 -0.93 -9.93
N GLU A 125 16.52 -2.12 -9.57
CA GLU A 125 16.86 -3.37 -10.24
C GLU A 125 16.05 -3.58 -11.53
N HIS A 126 14.76 -3.25 -11.47
CA HIS A 126 13.86 -3.44 -12.59
C HIS A 126 12.76 -2.39 -12.61
N TYR A 127 12.44 -1.90 -13.81
CA TYR A 127 11.30 -1.05 -14.04
C TYR A 127 10.60 -1.46 -15.34
N TRP A 128 9.30 -1.69 -15.26
CA TRP A 128 8.50 -2.05 -16.41
C TRP A 128 7.07 -1.53 -16.26
N HIS A 129 6.73 -0.53 -17.06
CA HIS A 129 5.45 0.19 -17.01
C HIS A 129 5.10 0.68 -15.60
N ASP A 130 4.23 -0.05 -14.90
CA ASP A 130 3.72 0.30 -13.56
C ASP A 130 4.32 -0.60 -12.47
N SER A 131 5.37 -1.36 -12.77
CA SER A 131 6.09 -2.21 -11.83
C SER A 131 7.50 -1.68 -11.62
N LEU A 132 7.91 -1.58 -10.36
CA LEU A 132 9.23 -1.13 -9.95
C LEU A 132 9.78 -2.09 -8.89
N GLN A 133 10.96 -2.62 -9.12
CA GLN A 133 11.70 -3.42 -8.18
C GLN A 133 12.86 -2.60 -7.61
N LEU A 134 12.83 -2.41 -6.30
CA LEU A 134 13.89 -1.74 -5.54
C LEU A 134 14.64 -2.78 -4.71
N GLU A 135 15.95 -2.65 -4.59
CA GLU A 135 16.75 -3.45 -3.67
C GLU A 135 17.44 -2.57 -2.64
N ASN A 136 17.34 -2.92 -1.37
CA ASN A 136 18.14 -2.35 -0.30
C ASN A 136 19.10 -3.40 0.26
N VAL A 137 20.38 -3.03 0.36
CA VAL A 137 21.44 -3.89 0.89
C VAL A 137 21.71 -3.51 2.34
N ILE A 138 21.43 -4.43 3.26
CA ILE A 138 21.57 -4.23 4.70
C ILE A 138 22.73 -5.10 5.20
N PRO A 139 23.93 -4.53 5.35
CA PRO A 139 25.04 -5.24 5.98
C PRO A 139 24.82 -5.30 7.50
N ARG A 140 25.05 -6.48 8.09
CA ARG A 140 25.11 -6.63 9.55
C ARG A 140 26.15 -7.65 9.91
N ASN A 141 27.07 -7.25 10.80
CA ASN A 141 28.27 -8.00 11.12
C ASN A 141 29.11 -8.27 9.86
N ARG A 142 29.17 -9.53 9.42
CA ARG A 142 29.84 -9.98 8.19
C ARG A 142 28.87 -10.60 7.18
N ASP A 143 27.59 -10.62 7.51
CA ASP A 143 26.55 -11.13 6.64
C ASP A 143 25.88 -9.95 5.92
N THR A 144 25.20 -10.24 4.82
CA THR A 144 24.49 -9.22 4.04
C THR A 144 23.11 -9.71 3.71
N MET A 145 22.10 -8.91 4.06
CA MET A 145 20.73 -9.11 3.62
C MET A 145 20.43 -8.21 2.43
N TYR A 146 19.82 -8.79 1.40
CA TYR A 146 19.29 -8.08 0.25
C TYR A 146 17.78 -8.09 0.39
N VAL A 147 17.19 -6.92 0.62
CA VAL A 147 15.74 -6.76 0.74
C VAL A 147 15.22 -6.19 -0.57
N THR A 148 14.35 -6.94 -1.24
CA THR A 148 13.73 -6.55 -2.49
C THR A 148 12.28 -6.10 -2.24
N TYR A 149 11.95 -4.92 -2.73
CA TYR A 149 10.62 -4.32 -2.65
C TYR A 149 10.01 -4.33 -4.04
N PHE A 150 8.82 -4.91 -4.16
CA PHE A 150 8.03 -4.88 -5.37
C PHE A 150 6.98 -3.79 -5.21
N MET A 151 7.15 -2.72 -5.98
CA MET A 151 6.29 -1.55 -5.99
C MET A 151 5.39 -1.61 -7.22
N GLN A 152 4.12 -1.29 -7.04
CA GLN A 152 3.17 -1.14 -8.14
C GLN A 152 2.64 0.30 -8.17
N LYS A 153 2.65 0.91 -9.35
CA LYS A 153 2.08 2.25 -9.57
C LYS A 153 0.56 2.16 -9.47
N LEU A 154 -0.03 3.04 -8.67
CA LEU A 154 -1.47 3.11 -8.48
C LEU A 154 -2.07 4.05 -9.52
N ARG A 155 -2.99 3.50 -10.32
CA ARG A 155 -3.80 4.27 -11.26
C ARG A 155 -5.02 4.79 -10.52
N THR A 156 -5.40 6.02 -10.83
CA THR A 156 -6.56 6.69 -10.23
C THR A 156 -7.57 7.07 -11.28
N ASN A 157 -8.85 6.96 -10.95
CA ASN A 157 -10.00 7.39 -11.75
C ASN A 157 -11.22 7.56 -10.83
N ASP A 158 -12.39 7.85 -11.39
CA ASP A 158 -13.62 8.06 -10.60
C ASP A 158 -14.02 6.87 -9.72
N SER A 159 -13.67 5.65 -10.13
CA SER A 159 -13.93 4.42 -9.36
C SER A 159 -12.78 3.99 -8.46
N VAL A 160 -11.57 4.54 -8.68
CA VAL A 160 -10.35 4.24 -7.93
C VAL A 160 -9.76 5.57 -7.43
N PRO A 161 -10.20 6.07 -6.26
CA PRO A 161 -9.83 7.39 -5.79
C PRO A 161 -8.34 7.52 -5.49
N ASN A 162 -7.83 8.75 -5.56
CA ASN A 162 -6.48 9.06 -5.10
C ASN A 162 -6.41 8.99 -3.57
N LEU A 163 -5.65 8.04 -3.02
CA LEU A 163 -5.51 7.85 -1.57
C LEU A 163 -4.84 9.03 -0.86
N PHE A 164 -4.16 9.92 -1.57
CA PHE A 164 -3.55 11.14 -1.02
C PHE A 164 -4.38 12.40 -1.27
N ASP A 165 -5.60 12.27 -1.78
CA ASP A 165 -6.52 13.40 -1.89
C ASP A 165 -6.72 14.03 -0.49
N PRO A 166 -6.45 15.33 -0.31
CA PRO A 166 -6.66 16.01 0.97
C PRO A 166 -8.07 15.83 1.53
N ALA A 167 -9.11 15.82 0.69
CA ALA A 167 -10.49 15.66 1.12
C ALA A 167 -10.76 14.28 1.73
N LEU A 168 -10.13 13.22 1.18
CA LEU A 168 -10.26 11.85 1.67
C LEU A 168 -9.48 11.63 2.98
N ASN A 169 -8.53 12.50 3.30
CA ASN A 169 -7.62 12.35 4.43
C ASN A 169 -7.93 13.27 5.62
N LYS A 170 -9.03 14.02 5.60
CA LYS A 170 -9.42 14.91 6.71
C LYS A 170 -9.58 14.20 8.04
N TRP A 171 -9.99 12.92 8.02
CA TRP A 171 -10.13 12.13 9.24
C TRP A 171 -8.82 11.95 10.03
N ARG A 172 -7.68 12.10 9.37
CA ARG A 172 -6.34 12.00 9.96
C ARG A 172 -5.95 13.23 10.78
N GLU A 173 -6.64 14.35 10.58
CA GLU A 173 -6.44 15.57 11.36
C GLU A 173 -7.10 15.39 12.73
N LYS A 174 -6.28 15.06 13.73
CA LYS A 174 -6.76 14.82 15.09
C LYS A 174 -7.46 16.07 15.63
N PRO A 175 -8.68 15.95 16.21
CA PRO A 175 -9.36 17.09 16.82
C PRO A 175 -8.54 17.67 17.98
N LEU A 176 -8.59 18.99 18.15
CA LEU A 176 -7.94 19.68 19.27
C LEU A 176 -8.79 19.70 20.55
N HIS A 177 -10.10 19.47 20.41
CA HIS A 177 -11.08 19.45 21.49
C HIS A 177 -12.11 18.36 21.23
N ALA A 178 -12.89 18.01 22.26
CA ALA A 178 -13.99 17.07 22.15
C ALA A 178 -14.98 17.54 21.06
N GLU A 179 -15.41 16.60 20.23
CA GLU A 179 -16.30 16.84 19.11
C GLU A 179 -17.77 16.65 19.53
N ASP A 180 -18.67 17.44 18.93
CA ASP A 180 -20.10 17.20 19.08
C ASP A 180 -20.56 15.96 18.27
N PRO A 181 -21.78 15.43 18.50
CA PRO A 181 -22.24 14.24 17.79
C PRO A 181 -22.24 14.35 16.26
N ALA A 182 -22.47 15.55 15.71
CA ALA A 182 -22.48 15.75 14.26
C ALA A 182 -21.06 15.73 13.68
N ALA A 183 -20.09 16.33 14.37
CA ALA A 183 -18.68 16.30 14.01
C ALA A 183 -18.10 14.88 14.09
N ILE A 184 -18.39 14.13 15.16
CA ILE A 184 -17.99 12.72 15.31
C ILE A 184 -18.54 11.89 14.15
N LYS A 185 -19.83 12.06 13.82
CA LYS A 185 -20.47 11.37 12.70
C LYS A 185 -19.80 11.69 11.37
N THR A 186 -19.50 12.96 11.09
CA THR A 186 -18.78 13.38 9.88
C THR A 186 -17.39 12.74 9.80
N ARG A 187 -16.62 12.74 10.89
CA ARG A 187 -15.30 12.10 10.94
C ARG A 187 -15.41 10.60 10.68
N LEU A 188 -16.38 9.93 11.30
CA LEU A 188 -16.64 8.51 11.09
C LEU A 188 -16.95 8.19 9.61
N LYS A 189 -17.77 9.02 8.93
CA LYS A 189 -18.01 8.88 7.48
C LYS A 189 -16.72 9.01 6.67
N GLN A 190 -15.87 9.99 7.00
CA GLN A 190 -14.60 10.19 6.31
C GLN A 190 -13.67 8.97 6.44
N VAL A 191 -13.61 8.35 7.63
CA VAL A 191 -12.84 7.11 7.85
C VAL A 191 -13.36 5.98 6.97
N LEU A 192 -14.68 5.75 6.96
CA LEU A 192 -15.30 4.68 6.17
C LEU A 192 -15.11 4.88 4.66
N TYR A 193 -15.25 6.12 4.17
CA TYR A 193 -14.98 6.42 2.76
C TYR A 193 -13.50 6.28 2.40
N TYR A 194 -12.57 6.64 3.28
CA TYR A 194 -11.15 6.39 3.07
C TYR A 194 -10.87 4.89 2.92
N TYR A 195 -11.37 4.03 3.82
CA TYR A 195 -11.15 2.58 3.70
C TYR A 195 -11.87 1.97 2.50
N SER A 196 -13.05 2.49 2.13
CA SER A 196 -13.71 2.12 0.87
C SER A 196 -12.82 2.44 -0.34
N ALA A 197 -12.18 3.62 -0.37
CA ALA A 197 -11.23 4.01 -1.41
C ALA A 197 -9.95 3.16 -1.39
N TYR A 198 -9.46 2.77 -0.21
CA TYR A 198 -8.34 1.82 -0.06
C TYR A 198 -8.66 0.49 -0.74
N PHE A 199 -9.79 -0.14 -0.42
CA PHE A 199 -10.20 -1.39 -1.08
C PHE A 199 -10.48 -1.21 -2.57
N ALA A 200 -10.99 -0.05 -2.99
CA ALA A 200 -11.15 0.26 -4.40
C ALA A 200 -9.80 0.32 -5.13
N ASN A 201 -8.74 0.79 -4.46
CA ASN A 201 -7.37 0.73 -4.99
C ASN A 201 -6.85 -0.69 -5.07
N ILE A 202 -7.08 -1.53 -4.05
CA ILE A 202 -6.70 -2.95 -4.08
C ILE A 202 -7.36 -3.65 -5.27
N SER A 203 -8.68 -3.55 -5.41
CA SER A 203 -9.42 -4.23 -6.48
C SER A 203 -9.13 -3.63 -7.87
N GLY A 204 -9.21 -2.30 -7.99
CA GLY A 204 -9.06 -1.59 -9.26
C GLY A 204 -7.66 -1.69 -9.86
N ASN A 205 -6.63 -1.74 -9.02
CA ASN A 205 -5.24 -1.98 -9.45
C ASN A 205 -4.85 -3.46 -9.45
N ARG A 206 -5.78 -4.39 -9.14
CA ARG A 206 -5.55 -5.85 -9.12
C ARG A 206 -4.42 -6.26 -8.18
N ILE A 207 -4.35 -5.62 -7.02
CA ILE A 207 -3.37 -5.93 -5.98
C ILE A 207 -3.81 -7.24 -5.32
N PRO A 208 -2.95 -8.28 -5.27
CA PRO A 208 -3.38 -9.63 -4.93
C PRO A 208 -3.68 -9.84 -3.43
N VAL A 209 -3.23 -8.90 -2.58
CA VAL A 209 -3.33 -8.99 -1.13
C VAL A 209 -3.69 -7.63 -0.53
N PHE A 210 -4.25 -7.63 0.67
CA PHE A 210 -4.49 -6.44 1.48
C PHE A 210 -4.16 -6.76 2.95
N ASN A 211 -3.89 -5.73 3.75
CA ASN A 211 -3.52 -5.90 5.15
C ASN A 211 -4.52 -5.18 6.07
N ILE A 212 -5.35 -5.98 6.74
CA ILE A 212 -6.34 -5.46 7.70
C ILE A 212 -5.72 -4.79 8.91
N ARG A 213 -4.45 -5.07 9.25
CA ARG A 213 -3.76 -4.41 10.37
C ARG A 213 -3.55 -2.91 10.13
N LYS A 214 -3.58 -2.46 8.87
CA LYS A 214 -3.48 -1.04 8.48
C LYS A 214 -4.83 -0.31 8.54
N ILE A 215 -5.89 -0.99 8.98
CA ILE A 215 -7.24 -0.43 9.10
C ILE A 215 -7.49 -0.04 10.55
N LEU A 216 -7.46 1.26 10.81
CA LEU A 216 -7.82 1.89 12.08
C LEU A 216 -9.34 2.04 12.17
N CYS A 217 -10.07 0.93 12.09
CA CYS A 217 -11.51 0.86 12.23
C CYS A 217 -11.88 -0.47 12.88
N PRO A 218 -12.83 -0.52 13.83
CA PRO A 218 -13.18 -1.75 14.55
C PRO A 218 -14.04 -2.70 13.69
N ILE A 219 -13.73 -2.84 12.40
CA ILE A 219 -14.43 -3.68 11.44
C ILE A 219 -13.61 -4.94 11.18
N LEU A 220 -14.27 -6.10 11.28
CA LEU A 220 -13.74 -7.39 10.87
C LEU A 220 -14.11 -7.65 9.42
N PHE A 221 -13.19 -8.24 8.66
CA PHE A 221 -13.39 -8.59 7.26
C PHE A 221 -13.37 -10.11 7.12
N TYR A 222 -14.40 -10.65 6.47
CA TYR A 222 -14.59 -12.08 6.23
C TYR A 222 -14.90 -12.30 4.75
N ASN A 223 -14.59 -13.49 4.24
CA ASN A 223 -15.03 -13.87 2.90
C ASN A 223 -16.56 -13.75 2.81
N GLY A 224 -17.05 -12.79 2.02
CA GLY A 224 -18.47 -12.52 1.85
C GLY A 224 -19.13 -11.72 2.97
N GLY A 225 -18.39 -11.00 3.82
CA GLY A 225 -19.01 -10.24 4.91
C GLY A 225 -18.09 -9.29 5.68
N ILE A 226 -18.70 -8.39 6.43
CA ILE A 226 -18.02 -7.57 7.45
C ILE A 226 -18.71 -7.73 8.81
N GLY A 227 -17.94 -7.65 9.88
CA GLY A 227 -18.44 -7.65 11.25
C GLY A 227 -17.94 -6.44 12.03
N LEU A 228 -18.52 -6.20 13.20
CA LEU A 228 -18.10 -5.13 14.10
C LEU A 228 -17.45 -5.73 15.35
N GLN A 229 -16.24 -5.30 15.68
CA GLN A 229 -15.57 -5.64 16.93
C GLN A 229 -16.24 -4.93 18.10
N LYS A 230 -16.20 -5.52 19.29
CA LYS A 230 -16.58 -4.82 20.52
C LYS A 230 -15.62 -3.67 20.79
N PHE A 231 -16.15 -2.56 21.32
CA PHE A 231 -15.32 -1.41 21.67
C PHE A 231 -14.21 -1.80 22.65
N ASN A 232 -12.99 -1.36 22.34
CA ASN A 232 -11.82 -1.53 23.19
C ASN A 232 -11.05 -0.21 23.30
N LYS A 233 -10.92 0.31 24.53
CA LYS A 233 -10.21 1.57 24.83
C LYS A 233 -8.70 1.55 24.53
N ASN A 234 -8.14 0.37 24.31
CA ASN A 234 -6.72 0.20 23.99
C ASN A 234 -6.50 0.07 22.48
N ASP A 235 -7.56 0.03 21.67
CA ASP A 235 -7.46 -0.05 20.23
C ASP A 235 -6.93 1.26 19.63
N GLU A 236 -6.24 1.14 18.50
CA GLU A 236 -5.69 2.23 17.72
C GLU A 236 -6.80 3.14 17.15
N TRP A 237 -8.03 2.62 17.05
CA TRP A 237 -9.26 3.36 16.74
C TRP A 237 -9.36 4.72 17.46
N LYS A 238 -8.99 4.77 18.75
CA LYS A 238 -9.09 6.00 19.54
C LYS A 238 -8.20 7.13 19.02
N LYS A 239 -7.12 6.81 18.30
CA LYS A 239 -6.18 7.81 17.78
C LYS A 239 -6.82 8.71 16.72
N VAL A 240 -7.92 8.26 16.11
CA VAL A 240 -8.69 9.02 15.14
C VAL A 240 -9.50 10.15 15.79
N PHE A 241 -9.92 9.98 17.05
CA PHE A 241 -10.78 10.92 17.76
C PHE A 241 -10.00 11.73 18.79
N TYR A 242 -10.63 12.74 19.37
CA TYR A 242 -10.03 13.56 20.41
C TYR A 242 -9.60 12.70 21.62
N ASP A 243 -10.56 11.96 22.18
CA ASP A 243 -10.39 11.12 23.36
C ASP A 243 -11.18 9.80 23.28
N ASN A 244 -11.13 9.02 24.37
CA ASN A 244 -11.85 7.75 24.47
C ASN A 244 -13.38 7.90 24.49
N SER A 245 -13.91 9.02 25.00
CA SER A 245 -15.36 9.25 25.05
C SER A 245 -15.90 9.42 23.63
N ASP A 246 -15.23 10.23 22.81
CA ASP A 246 -15.62 10.44 21.42
C ASP A 246 -15.44 9.17 20.58
N ALA A 247 -14.35 8.43 20.81
CA ALA A 247 -14.15 7.13 20.16
C ALA A 247 -15.25 6.11 20.51
N GLN A 248 -15.76 6.14 21.75
CA GLN A 248 -16.87 5.29 22.19
C GLN A 248 -18.20 5.72 21.57
N LYS A 249 -18.49 7.03 21.50
CA LYS A 249 -19.68 7.57 20.80
C LYS A 249 -19.65 7.17 19.32
N ALA A 250 -18.49 7.31 18.67
CA ALA A 250 -18.31 6.91 17.28
C ALA A 250 -18.54 5.41 17.08
N HIS A 251 -18.05 4.57 18.00
CA HIS A 251 -18.30 3.13 17.96
C HIS A 251 -19.79 2.80 18.09
N ALA A 252 -20.52 3.47 19.00
CA ALA A 252 -21.96 3.30 19.14
C ALA A 252 -22.72 3.71 17.87
N MET A 253 -22.37 4.83 17.24
CA MET A 253 -22.94 5.25 15.95
C MET A 253 -22.65 4.23 14.84
N LEU A 254 -21.43 3.69 14.80
CA LEU A 254 -21.05 2.65 13.86
C LEU A 254 -21.88 1.37 14.06
N SER A 255 -22.09 0.96 15.32
CA SER A 255 -22.95 -0.18 15.66
C SER A 255 -24.39 0.00 15.22
N ASP A 256 -24.95 1.19 15.43
CA ASP A 256 -26.30 1.54 14.96
C ASP A 256 -26.38 1.48 13.43
N ALA A 257 -25.41 2.06 12.71
CA ALA A 257 -25.35 1.99 11.25
C ALA A 257 -25.26 0.55 10.72
N PHE A 258 -24.44 -0.31 11.34
CA PHE A 258 -24.34 -1.73 10.99
C PHE A 258 -25.69 -2.45 11.11
N SER A 259 -26.48 -2.14 12.16
CA SER A 259 -27.79 -2.76 12.38
C SER A 259 -28.83 -2.41 11.31
N LYS A 260 -28.64 -1.30 10.59
CA LYS A 260 -29.52 -0.82 9.52
C LYS A 260 -29.23 -1.48 8.17
N ILE A 261 -28.10 -2.19 8.03
CA ILE A 261 -27.72 -2.85 6.79
C ILE A 261 -28.44 -4.19 6.70
N THR A 262 -29.39 -4.30 5.79
CA THR A 262 -30.22 -5.49 5.62
C THR A 262 -29.73 -6.43 4.51
N ASN A 263 -29.02 -5.91 3.51
CA ASN A 263 -28.53 -6.67 2.37
C ASN A 263 -27.04 -6.42 2.16
N TYR A 264 -26.21 -7.41 2.50
CA TYR A 264 -24.78 -7.35 2.20
C TYR A 264 -24.57 -7.49 0.68
N PRO A 265 -23.70 -6.67 0.07
CA PRO A 265 -23.47 -6.73 -1.37
C PRO A 265 -22.84 -8.06 -1.77
N ASP A 266 -23.39 -8.71 -2.80
CA ASP A 266 -22.78 -9.84 -3.48
C ASP A 266 -22.18 -9.35 -4.81
N LYS A 267 -20.86 -9.52 -4.98
CA LYS A 267 -20.12 -9.20 -6.21
C LYS A 267 -19.51 -10.44 -6.85
N ALA A 268 -20.25 -11.55 -6.85
CA ALA A 268 -19.87 -12.80 -7.49
C ALA A 268 -18.52 -13.33 -6.99
N GLY A 269 -18.28 -13.21 -5.68
CA GLY A 269 -17.07 -13.71 -5.02
C GLY A 269 -15.85 -12.76 -5.04
N ASP A 270 -15.96 -11.56 -5.62
CA ASP A 270 -14.94 -10.52 -5.45
C ASP A 270 -15.16 -9.79 -4.12
N TYR A 271 -14.73 -10.43 -3.02
CA TYR A 271 -14.94 -9.94 -1.66
C TYR A 271 -14.37 -8.54 -1.43
N VAL A 272 -13.30 -8.15 -2.16
CA VAL A 272 -12.72 -6.81 -2.04
C VAL A 272 -13.68 -5.75 -2.58
N LYS A 273 -14.34 -6.00 -3.71
CA LYS A 273 -15.39 -5.10 -4.23
C LYS A 273 -16.62 -5.05 -3.32
N GLU A 274 -16.95 -6.15 -2.66
CA GLU A 274 -18.02 -6.17 -1.67
C GLU A 274 -17.71 -5.24 -0.50
N TYR A 275 -16.47 -5.26 0.02
CA TYR A 275 -16.03 -4.34 1.07
C TYR A 275 -16.15 -2.87 0.66
N VAL A 276 -15.79 -2.53 -0.58
CA VAL A 276 -15.94 -1.15 -1.10
C VAL A 276 -17.39 -0.68 -0.96
N VAL A 277 -18.35 -1.52 -1.37
CA VAL A 277 -19.78 -1.19 -1.34
C VAL A 277 -20.30 -1.21 0.09
N ALA A 278 -19.96 -2.23 0.88
CA ALA A 278 -20.43 -2.37 2.25
C ALA A 278 -20.01 -1.19 3.13
N LEU A 279 -18.76 -0.74 3.04
CA LEU A 279 -18.28 0.42 3.79
C LEU A 279 -19.01 1.71 3.42
N LYS A 280 -19.39 1.88 2.15
CA LYS A 280 -20.23 3.01 1.71
C LYS A 280 -21.64 2.93 2.29
N LEU A 281 -22.25 1.75 2.26
CA LEU A 281 -23.58 1.53 2.87
C LEU A 281 -23.57 1.84 4.37
N VAL A 282 -22.53 1.41 5.10
CA VAL A 282 -22.34 1.78 6.52
C VAL A 282 -22.24 3.29 6.67
N ALA A 283 -21.42 3.96 5.85
CA ALA A 283 -21.22 5.41 5.91
C ALA A 283 -22.51 6.20 5.61
N ASP A 284 -23.34 5.70 4.69
CA ASP A 284 -24.59 6.33 4.30
C ASP A 284 -25.70 6.11 5.36
N ALA A 285 -25.64 5.00 6.10
CA ALA A 285 -26.58 4.67 7.18
C ALA A 285 -26.33 5.40 8.52
N LEU A 286 -25.18 6.07 8.65
CA LEU A 286 -24.87 6.98 9.75
C LEU A 286 -25.71 8.24 9.67
#